data_AF-A0A4C1X2R6-F1
#
_entry.id   AF-A0A4C1X2R6-F1
#
_cell.length_a   1.000
_cell.length_b   1.000
_cell.length_c   1.000
_cell.angle_alpha   90.00
_cell.angle_beta   90.00
_cell.angle_gamma   90.00
#
_symmetry.space_group_name_H-M   'P 1'
#
loop_
_entity.id
_entity.type
_entity.pdbx_description
1 polymer ?
#
loop_
_entity_poly.entity_id
_entity_poly.type
_entity_poly.pdbx_seq_one_letter_code
_entity_poly.pdbx_strand_id
1 'polypeptide(L)'
;MATDESFDIKHGRHNAYLVKQFRLVFHDDEKAKYIADGLQNQCTNSAQPNDQRHLYQRDRIVAQLLNSSLSFNLFPITADKLNACIRNLHSKKASRLDDTSNGLFKLLPPNLLLIHLTIFNICVNKAIFLDLWKNADVIGIPKLGKS
;
A
#
# COMPACT_ATOMS: atom_id res chain seq x y z
N MET A 1 -2.08 41.15 72.32
CA MET A 1 -0.69 40.66 72.41
C MET A 1 -0.45 39.81 71.18
N ALA A 2 0.31 40.36 70.24
CA ALA A 2 0.60 39.79 68.92
C ALA A 2 1.88 38.94 68.98
N THR A 3 1.93 37.90 68.14
CA THR A 3 3.09 37.21 67.51
C THR A 3 2.51 35.94 66.85
N ASP A 4 2.28 35.90 65.53
CA ASP A 4 3.24 35.63 64.44
C ASP A 4 3.80 34.20 64.46
N GLU A 5 3.44 33.39 63.46
CA GLU A 5 4.40 32.57 62.70
C GLU A 5 3.76 31.92 61.45
N SER A 6 4.08 32.53 60.32
CA SER A 6 4.48 31.97 59.01
C SER A 6 3.80 30.72 58.42
N PHE A 7 3.23 30.95 57.24
CA PHE A 7 2.74 30.01 56.24
C PHE A 7 3.92 29.37 55.48
N ASP A 8 4.01 28.03 55.38
CA ASP A 8 4.81 27.41 54.30
C ASP A 8 4.10 26.16 53.73
N ILE A 9 3.87 26.21 52.42
CA ILE A 9 3.08 25.28 51.61
C ILE A 9 4.02 24.24 51.02
N LYS A 10 3.94 22.98 51.45
CA LYS A 10 4.62 21.87 50.75
C LYS A 10 3.73 20.64 50.55
N HIS A 11 2.69 20.81 49.73
CA HIS A 11 1.98 19.71 49.07
C HIS A 11 2.37 19.65 47.59
N GLY A 12 3.41 18.88 47.25
CA GLY A 12 3.89 18.85 45.86
C GLY A 12 4.83 17.71 45.47
N ARG A 13 4.88 16.60 46.21
CA ARG A 13 5.84 15.51 45.91
C ARG A 13 5.27 14.11 45.72
N HIS A 14 3.98 13.87 45.93
CA HIS A 14 3.42 12.51 45.79
C HIS A 14 2.81 12.20 44.41
N ASN A 15 2.45 13.21 43.59
CA ASN A 15 1.85 12.97 42.27
C ASN A 15 2.85 12.81 41.11
N ALA A 16 4.14 13.07 41.33
CA ALA A 16 5.15 12.92 40.27
C ALA A 16 5.65 11.47 40.10
N TYR A 17 5.48 10.62 41.12
CA TYR A 17 5.94 9.22 41.07
C TYR A 17 4.96 8.28 40.36
N LEU A 18 3.66 8.61 40.34
CA LEU A 18 2.64 7.77 39.72
C LEU A 18 2.52 7.98 38.19
N VAL A 19 2.96 9.14 37.66
CA VAL A 19 2.96 9.40 36.22
C VAL A 19 4.17 8.74 35.51
N LYS A 20 5.19 8.31 36.25
CA LYS A 20 6.38 7.63 35.71
C LYS A 20 6.21 6.12 35.47
N GLN A 21 5.12 5.51 35.95
CA GLN A 21 4.99 4.04 36.01
C GLN A 21 4.45 3.35 34.74
N PHE A 22 3.99 4.07 33.71
CA PHE A 22 3.45 3.42 32.49
C PHE A 22 3.81 4.11 31.17
N ARG A 23 5.07 4.55 31.01
CA ARG A 23 5.66 4.63 29.67
C ARG A 23 6.66 3.50 29.54
N LEU A 24 6.21 2.34 29.04
CA LEU A 24 7.14 1.35 28.50
C LEU A 24 7.87 2.04 27.35
N VAL A 25 9.13 2.41 27.57
CA VAL A 25 10.01 2.91 26.52
C VAL A 25 10.51 1.68 25.76
N PHE A 26 9.69 1.21 24.82
CA PHE A 26 10.13 0.17 23.89
C PHE A 26 11.35 0.67 23.12
N HIS A 27 12.37 -0.17 23.04
CA HIS A 27 13.50 0.11 22.16
C HIS A 27 13.05 0.01 20.70
N ASP A 28 13.75 0.70 19.80
CA ASP A 28 13.30 0.81 18.41
C ASP A 28 13.30 -0.55 17.68
N ASP A 29 14.18 -1.48 18.09
CA ASP A 29 14.20 -2.87 17.63
C ASP A 29 12.97 -3.66 18.12
N GLU A 30 12.55 -3.48 19.37
CA GLU A 30 11.33 -4.10 19.91
C GLU A 30 10.08 -3.57 19.21
N LYS A 31 10.02 -2.25 18.94
CA LYS A 31 8.93 -1.64 18.17
C LYS A 31 8.90 -2.18 16.74
N ALA A 32 10.06 -2.26 16.08
CA ALA A 32 10.17 -2.78 14.72
C ALA A 32 9.71 -4.24 14.66
N LYS A 33 10.11 -5.06 15.64
CA LYS A 33 9.68 -6.46 15.75
C LYS A 33 8.17 -6.56 15.97
N TYR A 34 7.59 -5.77 16.87
CA TYR A 34 6.15 -5.79 17.11
C TYR A 34 5.35 -5.37 15.86
N ILE A 35 5.85 -4.39 15.11
CA ILE A 35 5.24 -3.99 13.84
C ILE A 35 5.37 -5.11 12.79
N ALA A 36 6.54 -5.74 12.68
CA ALA A 36 6.76 -6.84 11.75
C ALA A 36 5.84 -8.04 12.07
N ASP A 37 5.74 -8.43 13.33
CA ASP A 37 4.87 -9.52 13.79
C ASP A 37 3.38 -9.15 13.58
N GLY A 38 3.00 -7.91 13.89
CA GLY A 38 1.65 -7.39 13.65
C GLY A 38 1.27 -7.39 12.16
N LEU A 39 2.19 -6.97 11.29
CA LEU A 39 2.01 -6.98 9.85
C LEU A 39 1.96 -8.41 9.32
N GLN A 40 2.86 -9.30 9.76
CA GLN A 40 2.85 -10.70 9.39
C GLN A 40 1.49 -11.33 9.72
N ASN A 41 0.96 -11.10 10.91
CA ASN A 41 -0.34 -11.62 11.31
C ASN A 41 -1.49 -11.06 10.46
N GLN A 42 -1.46 -9.78 10.11
CA GLN A 42 -2.50 -9.15 9.28
C GLN A 42 -2.40 -9.51 7.79
N CYS A 43 -1.19 -9.76 7.30
CA CYS A 43 -0.91 -10.14 5.91
C CYS A 43 -0.94 -11.66 5.69
N THR A 44 -1.07 -12.46 6.75
CA THR A 44 -1.30 -13.89 6.64
C THR A 44 -2.78 -14.11 6.29
N ASN A 45 -3.04 -15.04 5.36
CA ASN A 45 -4.41 -15.40 5.01
C ASN A 45 -5.20 -15.81 6.25
N SER A 46 -6.46 -15.39 6.31
CA SER A 46 -7.37 -15.75 7.40
C SER A 46 -7.39 -17.27 7.61
N ALA A 47 -7.27 -17.68 8.87
CA ALA A 47 -7.43 -19.08 9.28
C ALA A 47 -8.91 -19.54 9.27
N GLN A 48 -9.86 -18.62 9.04
CA GLN A 48 -11.27 -18.96 8.93
C GLN A 48 -11.52 -19.80 7.67
N PRO A 49 -12.37 -20.83 7.75
CA PRO A 49 -12.85 -21.52 6.56
C PRO A 49 -13.47 -20.51 5.59
N ASN A 50 -13.00 -20.48 4.35
CA ASN A 50 -13.63 -19.66 3.32
C ASN A 50 -15.10 -20.07 3.18
N ASP A 51 -15.99 -19.09 2.97
CA ASP A 51 -17.39 -19.36 2.69
C ASP A 51 -17.50 -20.25 1.44
N GLN A 52 -17.97 -21.49 1.64
CA GLN A 52 -18.09 -22.51 0.60
C GLN A 52 -18.97 -22.03 -0.56
N ARG A 53 -19.98 -21.19 -0.28
CA ARG A 53 -20.87 -20.62 -1.32
C ARG A 53 -20.11 -19.61 -2.19
N HIS A 54 -19.29 -18.78 -1.56
CA HIS A 54 -18.44 -17.83 -2.27
C HIS A 54 -17.40 -18.54 -3.13
N LEU A 55 -16.76 -19.60 -2.62
CA LEU A 55 -15.82 -20.42 -3.40
C LEU A 55 -16.49 -21.04 -4.63
N TYR A 56 -17.65 -21.66 -4.45
CA TYR A 56 -18.42 -22.21 -5.55
C TYR A 56 -18.80 -21.14 -6.59
N GLN A 57 -19.23 -19.96 -6.13
CA GLN A 57 -19.57 -18.85 -7.01
C GLN A 57 -18.36 -18.34 -7.79
N ARG A 58 -17.21 -18.19 -7.12
CA ARG A 58 -15.92 -17.83 -7.75
C ARG A 58 -15.55 -18.85 -8.82
N ASP A 59 -15.54 -20.13 -8.47
CA ASP A 59 -15.10 -21.20 -9.37
C ASP A 59 -16.04 -21.33 -10.56
N ARG A 60 -17.35 -21.16 -10.36
CA ARG A 60 -18.33 -21.10 -11.44
C ARG A 60 -18.05 -19.93 -12.39
N ILE A 61 -17.81 -18.73 -11.86
CA ILE A 61 -17.52 -17.55 -12.68
C ILE A 61 -16.20 -17.75 -13.44
N VAL A 62 -15.16 -18.25 -12.78
CA VAL A 62 -13.85 -18.54 -13.41
C VAL A 62 -14.02 -19.56 -14.54
N ALA A 63 -14.73 -20.65 -14.31
CA ALA A 63 -15.01 -21.65 -15.34
C ALA A 63 -15.82 -21.07 -16.51
N GLN A 64 -16.82 -20.21 -16.25
CA GLN A 64 -17.57 -19.52 -17.29
C GLN A 64 -16.69 -18.59 -18.14
N LEU A 65 -15.80 -17.82 -17.48
CA LEU A 65 -14.89 -16.90 -18.15
C LEU A 65 -13.82 -17.62 -18.99
N LEU A 66 -13.29 -18.75 -18.50
CA LEU A 66 -12.30 -19.55 -19.23
C LEU A 66 -12.88 -20.26 -20.47
N ASN A 67 -14.15 -20.68 -20.41
CA ASN A 67 -14.83 -21.36 -21.52
C ASN A 67 -15.45 -20.39 -22.53
N SER A 68 -15.50 -19.10 -22.23
CA SER A 68 -16.00 -18.07 -23.15
C SER A 68 -14.84 -17.43 -23.90
N SER A 69 -15.02 -17.07 -25.17
CA SER A 69 -14.09 -16.16 -25.86
C SER A 69 -14.18 -14.79 -25.19
N LEU A 70 -13.29 -14.54 -24.23
CA LEU A 70 -13.34 -13.38 -23.36
C LEU A 70 -12.88 -12.14 -24.14
N SER A 71 -13.84 -11.52 -24.83
CA SER A 71 -13.69 -10.20 -25.41
C SER A 71 -14.54 -9.24 -24.60
N PHE A 72 -13.94 -8.57 -23.62
CA PHE A 72 -14.61 -7.43 -23.02
C PHE A 72 -14.72 -6.36 -24.11
N ASN A 73 -15.94 -5.92 -24.44
CA ASN A 73 -16.15 -4.82 -25.38
C ASN A 73 -15.82 -3.48 -24.70
N LEU A 74 -14.56 -3.33 -24.29
CA LEU A 74 -14.05 -2.13 -23.65
C LEU A 74 -13.66 -1.15 -24.74
N PHE A 75 -13.96 0.12 -24.51
CA PHE A 75 -13.49 1.16 -25.40
C PHE A 75 -11.97 1.18 -25.41
N PRO A 76 -11.33 1.08 -26.60
CA PRO A 76 -9.89 1.08 -26.70
C PRO A 76 -9.33 2.41 -26.17
N ILE A 77 -8.19 2.33 -25.49
CA ILE A 77 -7.46 3.52 -25.07
C ILE A 77 -6.93 4.21 -26.32
N THR A 78 -7.09 5.54 -26.37
CA THR A 78 -6.63 6.38 -27.46
C THR A 78 -5.21 6.89 -27.22
N ALA A 79 -4.53 7.29 -28.29
CA ALA A 79 -3.19 7.87 -28.21
C ALA A 79 -3.17 9.16 -27.35
N ASP A 80 -4.23 9.97 -27.40
CA ASP A 80 -4.34 11.19 -26.58
C ASP A 80 -4.37 10.88 -25.09
N LYS A 81 -5.13 9.85 -24.70
CA LYS A 81 -5.19 9.37 -23.31
C LYS A 81 -3.82 8.84 -22.88
N LEU A 82 -3.16 8.05 -23.72
CA LEU A 82 -1.81 7.54 -23.43
C LEU A 82 -0.81 8.69 -23.23
N ASN A 83 -0.79 9.67 -24.13
CA ASN A 83 0.08 10.83 -24.05
C ASN A 83 -0.20 11.66 -22.79
N ALA A 84 -1.47 11.87 -22.44
CA ALA A 84 -1.84 12.54 -21.20
C ALA A 84 -1.32 11.80 -19.97
N CYS A 85 -1.46 10.46 -19.94
CA CYS A 85 -0.91 9.64 -18.87
C CYS A 85 0.62 9.77 -18.76
N ILE A 86 1.35 9.66 -19.88
CA ILE A 86 2.82 9.76 -19.89
C ILE A 86 3.31 11.12 -19.40
N ARG A 87 2.67 12.20 -19.82
CA ARG A 87 3.01 13.55 -19.33
C ARG A 87 2.84 13.68 -17.82
N ASN A 88 1.78 13.09 -17.28
CA ASN A 88 1.45 13.13 -15.86
C ASN A 88 2.24 12.13 -15.00
N LEU A 89 3.07 11.26 -15.60
CA LEU A 89 3.93 10.35 -14.83
C LEU A 89 4.99 11.15 -14.04
N HIS A 90 5.04 10.94 -12.74
CA HIS A 90 6.11 11.48 -11.90
C HIS A 90 7.40 10.68 -12.13
N SER A 91 8.44 11.35 -12.64
CA SER A 91 9.73 10.72 -12.95
C SER A 91 10.49 10.23 -11.71
N LYS A 92 10.14 10.73 -10.52
CA LYS A 92 10.79 10.38 -9.23
C LYS A 92 10.01 9.35 -8.40
N LYS A 93 9.01 8.67 -8.98
CA LYS A 93 8.39 7.52 -8.29
C LYS A 93 9.43 6.41 -8.16
N ALA A 94 9.29 5.60 -7.11
CA ALA A 94 10.12 4.41 -6.93
C ALA A 94 10.13 3.59 -8.21
N SER A 95 11.33 3.25 -8.68
CA SER A 95 11.48 2.31 -9.79
C SER A 95 10.90 0.98 -9.34
N ARG A 96 10.24 0.27 -10.26
CA ARG A 96 9.80 -1.08 -9.99
C ARG A 96 11.02 -2.02 -9.99
N LEU A 97 10.83 -3.27 -9.58
CA LEU A 97 11.83 -4.35 -9.59
C LEU A 97 12.56 -4.53 -10.94
N ASP A 98 11.98 -4.02 -12.03
CA ASP A 98 12.54 -4.07 -13.39
C ASP A 98 13.49 -2.89 -13.73
N ASP A 99 13.88 -2.08 -12.75
CA ASP A 99 14.73 -0.88 -12.90
C ASP A 99 14.23 0.12 -13.97
N THR A 100 12.97 -0.01 -14.40
CA THR A 100 12.42 0.83 -15.45
C THR A 100 11.88 2.12 -14.84
N SER A 101 12.64 3.19 -14.99
CA SER A 101 12.21 4.51 -14.51
C SER A 101 11.02 5.06 -15.32
N ASN A 102 10.11 5.77 -14.65
CA ASN A 102 9.03 6.51 -15.32
C ASN A 102 9.54 7.56 -16.33
N GLY A 103 10.81 7.98 -16.21
CA GLY A 103 11.47 8.86 -17.17
C GLY A 103 11.60 8.22 -18.55
N LEU A 104 11.78 6.89 -18.62
CA LEU A 104 11.96 6.18 -19.88
C LEU A 104 10.77 6.37 -20.82
N PHE A 105 9.54 6.24 -20.31
CA PHE A 105 8.31 6.40 -21.11
C PHE A 105 8.18 7.79 -21.74
N LYS A 106 8.80 8.82 -21.15
CA LYS A 106 8.82 10.19 -21.71
C LYS A 106 9.83 10.35 -22.84
N LEU A 107 10.82 9.46 -22.93
CA LEU A 107 11.88 9.48 -23.94
C LEU A 107 11.60 8.54 -25.11
N LEU A 108 10.58 7.68 -25.00
CA LEU A 108 10.26 6.74 -26.07
C LEU A 108 9.78 7.48 -27.33
N PRO A 109 10.21 7.04 -28.52
CA PRO A 109 9.72 7.61 -29.76
C PRO A 109 8.23 7.27 -29.98
N PRO A 110 7.46 8.10 -30.72
CA PRO A 110 6.01 7.94 -30.85
C PRO A 110 5.56 6.59 -31.42
N ASN A 111 6.33 6.01 -32.35
CA ASN A 111 6.06 4.69 -32.92
C ASN A 111 6.06 3.59 -31.84
N LEU A 112 7.01 3.66 -30.90
CA LEU A 112 7.10 2.69 -29.82
C LEU A 112 5.96 2.86 -28.81
N LEU A 113 5.51 4.10 -28.56
CA LEU A 113 4.33 4.36 -27.74
C LEU A 113 3.04 3.77 -28.34
N LEU A 114 2.88 3.84 -29.66
CA LEU A 114 1.74 3.22 -30.36
C LEU A 114 1.77 1.69 -30.29
N ILE A 115 2.96 1.08 -30.31
CA ILE A 115 3.11 -0.36 -30.09
C ILE A 115 2.65 -0.72 -28.67
N HIS A 116 3.10 0.02 -27.65
CA HIS A 116 2.67 -0.19 -26.27
C HIS A 116 1.15 -0.03 -26.13
N LEU A 117 0.55 0.98 -26.77
CA LEU A 117 -0.89 1.20 -26.77
C LEU A 117 -1.65 0.00 -27.33
N THR A 118 -1.17 -0.53 -28.46
CA THR A 118 -1.79 -1.67 -29.15
C THR A 118 -1.75 -2.91 -28.27
N ILE A 119 -0.57 -3.22 -27.72
CA ILE A 119 -0.38 -4.35 -26.79
C ILE A 119 -1.29 -4.18 -25.56
N PHE A 120 -1.30 -2.99 -24.95
CA PHE A 120 -2.10 -2.71 -23.78
C PHE A 120 -3.60 -2.90 -24.05
N ASN A 121 -4.11 -2.39 -25.17
CA ASN A 121 -5.51 -2.56 -25.56
C ASN A 121 -5.87 -4.04 -25.81
N ILE A 122 -4.96 -4.82 -26.42
CA ILE A 122 -5.17 -6.26 -26.60
C ILE A 122 -5.21 -6.97 -25.23
N CYS A 123 -4.27 -6.65 -24.34
CA CYS A 123 -4.20 -7.23 -23.00
C CYS A 123 -5.47 -6.94 -22.19
N VAL A 124 -5.94 -5.69 -22.19
CA VAL A 124 -7.16 -5.29 -21.47
C VAL A 124 -8.39 -5.98 -22.05
N ASN A 125 -8.56 -5.99 -23.38
CA ASN A 125 -9.72 -6.61 -24.01
C ASN A 125 -9.79 -8.13 -23.79
N LYS A 126 -8.64 -8.80 -23.71
CA LYS A 126 -8.53 -10.25 -23.45
C LYS A 126 -8.35 -10.60 -21.97
N ALA A 127 -8.36 -9.61 -21.07
CA ALA A 127 -7.99 -9.76 -19.66
C ALA A 127 -6.70 -10.56 -19.43
N ILE A 128 -5.69 -10.30 -20.25
CA ILE A 128 -4.34 -10.86 -20.08
C ILE A 128 -3.57 -9.95 -19.13
N PHE A 129 -3.24 -10.49 -17.95
CA PHE A 129 -2.38 -9.84 -16.97
C PHE A 129 -1.08 -10.62 -16.84
N LEU A 130 0.04 -9.95 -17.06
CA LEU A 130 1.37 -10.56 -16.90
C LEU A 130 1.59 -10.92 -15.43
N ASP A 131 2.30 -12.02 -15.15
CA ASP A 131 2.57 -12.44 -13.77
C ASP A 131 3.37 -11.39 -12.98
N LEU A 132 4.25 -10.64 -13.66
CA LEU A 132 4.96 -9.49 -13.10
C LEU A 132 4.03 -8.40 -12.57
N TRP A 133 2.79 -8.29 -13.05
CA TRP A 133 1.82 -7.30 -12.55
C TRP A 133 1.14 -7.73 -11.25
N LYS A 134 1.27 -9.01 -10.87
CA LYS A 134 0.68 -9.58 -9.64
C LYS A 134 1.63 -9.50 -8.45
N ASN A 135 2.90 -9.17 -8.69
CA ASN A 135 3.94 -9.05 -7.67
C ASN A 135 4.14 -7.56 -7.29
N ALA A 136 4.36 -7.30 -6.00
CA ALA A 136 4.66 -5.96 -5.51
C ALA A 136 5.65 -6.02 -4.34
N ASP A 137 6.59 -5.07 -4.32
CA ASP A 137 7.47 -4.87 -3.17
C ASP A 137 6.75 -4.07 -2.09
N VAL A 138 6.62 -4.64 -0.91
CA VAL A 138 6.00 -3.98 0.24
C VAL A 138 7.09 -3.24 1.01
N ILE A 139 7.05 -1.91 0.95
CA ILE A 139 7.98 -1.03 1.67
C ILE A 139 7.22 -0.26 2.75
N GLY A 140 7.65 -0.40 4.01
CA GLY A 140 7.11 0.37 5.12
C GLY A 140 7.62 1.82 5.08
N ILE A 141 6.72 2.78 4.84
CA ILE A 141 7.05 4.21 4.90
C ILE A 141 6.50 4.82 6.20
N PRO A 142 7.36 5.30 7.11
CA PRO A 142 6.90 5.93 8.35
C PRO A 142 6.15 7.23 8.06
N LYS A 143 5.01 7.43 8.72
CA LYS A 143 4.23 8.68 8.60
C LYS A 143 4.90 9.78 9.41
N LEU A 144 5.08 10.96 8.82
CA LEU A 144 5.62 12.13 9.51
C LEU A 144 4.69 12.57 10.65
N GLY A 145 5.22 12.74 11.86
CA GLY A 145 4.50 13.33 13.00
C GLY A 145 3.76 12.36 13.93
N LYS A 146 3.95 11.04 13.79
CA LYS A 146 3.47 10.06 14.77
C LYS A 146 4.67 9.25 15.26
N SER A 147 5.09 9.52 16.49
CA SER A 147 6.14 8.79 17.22
C SER A 147 5.54 8.00 18.37
#